data_AF-A0A2I4E5F9-F1
#
_entry.id   AF-A0A2I4E5F9-F1
#
_cell.length_a   1.000
_cell.length_b   1.000
_cell.length_c   1.000
_cell.angle_alpha   90.00
_cell.angle_beta   90.00
_cell.angle_gamma   90.00
#
_symmetry.space_group_name_H-M   'P 1'
#
loop_
_entity.id
_entity.type
_entity.pdbx_description
1 polymer ?
#
loop_
_entity_poly.entity_id
_entity_poly.type
_entity_poly.pdbx_seq_one_letter_code
_entity_poly.pdbx_strand_id
1 'polypeptide(L)'
;MDRSGMPHPELENDVSHVDENLVLARALTRMTEVLQQNFPPEREQQSGCLYERFLAHRTPAFSGQEDPLRAGRWISDLKKTFEICECSEVQKVLYASYLLQGDATTWWETKRELLEMELGSIAAVSWVRFKREFNDRFFPNTMRKQMVREFNNLVQGEMTVEQYARKFIELGKFATHLIATEEMRFGQFQEGLHREIRRQVACLQILTFQ
;
A
#
# COMPACT_ATOMS: atom_id res chain seq x y z
N MET A 1 84.50 44.57 14.24
CA MET A 1 84.82 43.45 15.15
C MET A 1 83.63 43.39 16.11
N ASP A 2 82.79 42.37 16.19
CA ASP A 2 82.97 40.97 15.82
C ASP A 2 81.60 40.30 15.52
N ARG A 3 81.64 39.17 14.80
CA ARG A 3 80.51 38.35 14.32
C ARG A 3 80.10 37.29 15.37
N SER A 4 78.97 36.63 15.07
CA SER A 4 78.50 35.28 15.51
C SER A 4 77.41 35.33 16.59
N GLY A 5 76.23 34.71 16.49
CA GLY A 5 75.67 33.77 15.51
C GLY A 5 74.93 32.62 16.22
N MET A 6 73.59 32.77 16.42
CA MET A 6 72.53 31.72 16.62
C MET A 6 72.65 30.72 17.81
N PRO A 7 71.59 29.96 18.21
CA PRO A 7 70.20 29.92 17.73
C PRO A 7 69.10 30.00 18.82
N HIS A 8 67.87 30.26 18.37
CA HIS A 8 66.61 29.96 19.06
C HIS A 8 66.46 28.44 19.31
N PRO A 9 65.91 27.98 20.45
CA PRO A 9 65.37 26.63 20.53
C PRO A 9 64.05 26.60 19.78
N GLU A 10 64.06 25.92 18.63
CA GLU A 10 62.87 25.43 17.94
C GLU A 10 62.06 24.55 18.90
N LEU A 11 60.74 24.72 18.86
CA LEU A 11 59.80 23.78 19.48
C LEU A 11 60.11 22.37 18.94
N GLU A 12 60.56 21.47 19.81
CA GLU A 12 60.51 20.04 19.56
C GLU A 12 59.05 19.64 19.37
N ASN A 13 58.63 19.64 18.11
CA ASN A 13 57.33 19.16 17.69
C ASN A 13 57.40 17.64 17.65
N ASP A 14 56.86 17.05 18.69
CA ASP A 14 56.49 15.65 18.91
C ASP A 14 56.28 14.82 17.62
N VAL A 15 57.30 14.05 17.24
CA VAL A 15 57.25 13.08 16.13
C VAL A 15 56.71 11.71 16.61
N SER A 16 56.37 11.56 17.90
CA SER A 16 55.86 10.28 18.43
C SER A 16 54.35 10.11 18.22
N HIS A 17 53.60 11.21 18.15
CA HIS A 17 52.14 11.15 18.09
C HIS A 17 51.57 10.81 16.68
N VAL A 18 52.33 11.07 15.62
CA VAL A 18 51.90 10.80 14.23
C VAL A 18 51.92 9.30 13.93
N ASP A 19 52.85 8.56 14.53
CA ASP A 19 53.02 7.13 14.28
C ASP A 19 51.97 6.28 15.02
N GLU A 20 51.59 6.67 16.24
CA GLU A 20 50.51 6.00 16.97
C GLU A 20 49.15 6.16 16.27
N ASN A 21 48.86 7.36 15.77
CA ASN A 21 47.64 7.62 14.99
C ASN A 21 47.60 6.80 13.69
N LEU A 22 48.76 6.61 13.04
CA LEU A 22 48.89 5.78 11.84
C LEU A 22 48.70 4.29 12.16
N VAL A 23 49.23 3.82 13.29
CA VAL A 23 49.05 2.44 13.78
C VAL A 23 47.59 2.18 14.13
N LEU A 24 46.93 3.12 14.82
CA LEU A 24 45.49 3.08 15.12
C LEU A 24 44.64 3.06 13.84
N ALA A 25 44.96 3.90 12.87
CA ALA A 25 44.25 3.94 11.58
C ALA A 25 44.38 2.61 10.81
N ARG A 26 45.57 2.00 10.81
CA ARG A 26 45.81 0.68 10.20
C ARG A 26 45.06 -0.42 10.94
N ALA A 27 45.01 -0.38 12.27
CA ALA A 27 44.25 -1.34 13.07
C ALA A 27 42.74 -1.22 12.81
N LEU A 28 42.20 0.01 12.73
CA LEU A 28 40.81 0.29 12.35
C LEU A 28 40.48 -0.22 10.95
N THR A 29 41.36 0.02 9.98
CA THR A 29 41.16 -0.45 8.59
C THR A 29 41.09 -1.97 8.55
N ARG A 30 42.03 -2.67 9.21
CA ARG A 30 42.02 -4.15 9.28
C ARG A 30 40.80 -4.69 10.02
N MET A 31 40.38 -4.05 11.11
CA MET A 31 39.14 -4.43 11.80
C MET A 31 37.92 -4.25 10.90
N THR A 32 37.88 -3.17 10.11
CA THR A 32 36.79 -2.91 9.17
C THR A 32 36.77 -3.95 8.04
N GLU A 33 37.93 -4.33 7.51
CA GLU A 33 38.07 -5.41 6.51
C GLU A 33 37.66 -6.78 7.07
N VAL A 34 38.07 -7.11 8.29
CA VAL A 34 37.69 -8.37 8.97
C VAL A 34 36.20 -8.40 9.26
N LEU A 35 35.61 -7.26 9.66
CA LEU A 35 34.16 -7.15 9.84
C LEU A 35 33.43 -7.29 8.51
N GLN A 36 33.92 -6.70 7.41
CA GLN A 36 33.34 -6.84 6.08
C GLN A 36 33.47 -8.26 5.49
N GLN A 37 34.52 -9.00 5.86
CA GLN A 37 34.70 -10.39 5.43
C GLN A 37 33.82 -11.38 6.22
N ASN A 38 33.65 -11.17 7.53
CA ASN A 38 32.84 -12.05 8.38
C ASN A 38 31.35 -11.67 8.38
N PHE A 39 31.06 -10.39 8.17
CA PHE A 39 29.73 -9.83 7.99
C PHE A 39 29.76 -9.07 6.66
N PRO A 40 29.62 -9.75 5.51
CA PRO A 40 29.37 -9.04 4.26
C PRO A 40 28.23 -8.04 4.52
N PRO A 41 28.28 -6.82 3.96
CA PRO A 41 27.09 -5.98 3.97
C PRO A 41 25.98 -6.88 3.45
N GLU A 42 24.92 -7.06 4.25
CA GLU A 42 23.72 -7.70 3.74
C GLU A 42 23.51 -7.03 2.39
N ARG A 43 23.57 -7.81 1.31
CA ARG A 43 22.95 -7.34 0.08
C ARG A 43 21.58 -6.97 0.59
N GLU A 44 21.24 -5.67 0.58
CA GLU A 44 19.84 -5.29 0.60
C GLU A 44 19.30 -6.03 -0.61
N GLN A 45 18.81 -7.25 -0.36
CA GLN A 45 18.00 -8.00 -1.27
C GLN A 45 16.96 -6.94 -1.61
N GLN A 46 16.99 -6.42 -2.85
CA GLN A 46 16.05 -5.38 -3.26
C GLN A 46 14.68 -5.99 -3.08
N SER A 47 14.12 -5.76 -1.90
CA SER A 47 12.91 -6.39 -1.43
C SER A 47 11.82 -5.61 -2.10
N GLY A 48 11.20 -6.23 -3.09
CA GLY A 48 10.22 -5.57 -3.92
C GLY A 48 10.09 -6.15 -5.32
N CYS A 49 9.04 -5.71 -6.00
CA CYS A 49 8.77 -6.06 -7.38
C CYS A 49 9.48 -5.09 -8.33
N LEU A 50 9.94 -5.56 -9.48
CA LEU A 50 10.28 -4.65 -10.57
C LEU A 50 9.02 -4.04 -11.17
N TYR A 51 9.12 -2.78 -11.60
CA TYR A 51 7.98 -2.05 -12.11
C TYR A 51 7.41 -2.68 -13.40
N GLU A 52 8.26 -3.22 -14.27
CA GLU A 52 7.85 -3.92 -15.49
C GLU A 52 7.04 -5.18 -15.17
N ARG A 53 7.43 -5.92 -14.13
CA ARG A 53 6.70 -7.10 -13.66
C ARG A 53 5.34 -6.71 -13.09
N PHE A 54 5.27 -5.62 -12.34
CA PHE A 54 4.00 -5.07 -11.86
C PHE A 54 3.07 -4.69 -13.04
N LEU A 55 3.59 -4.01 -14.06
CA LEU A 55 2.83 -3.62 -15.24
C LEU A 55 2.33 -4.81 -16.08
N ALA A 56 3.04 -5.93 -16.07
CA ALA A 56 2.62 -7.15 -16.77
C ALA A 56 1.24 -7.67 -16.30
N HIS A 57 0.83 -7.35 -15.07
CA HIS A 57 -0.49 -7.68 -14.53
C HIS A 57 -1.62 -6.78 -15.04
N ARG A 58 -1.31 -5.73 -15.81
CA ARG A 58 -2.28 -4.83 -16.44
C ARG A 58 -3.33 -4.28 -15.48
N THR A 59 -2.89 -3.91 -14.27
CA THR A 59 -3.77 -3.25 -13.31
C THR A 59 -4.36 -1.99 -13.94
N PRO A 60 -5.69 -1.80 -13.94
CA PRO A 60 -6.31 -0.65 -14.59
C PRO A 60 -5.84 0.68 -14.02
N ALA A 61 -5.78 1.71 -14.86
CA ALA A 61 -5.63 3.08 -14.40
C ALA A 61 -6.94 3.61 -13.78
N PHE A 62 -6.82 4.61 -12.92
CA PHE A 62 -7.94 5.27 -12.26
C PHE A 62 -7.92 6.77 -12.53
N SER A 63 -8.97 7.27 -13.19
CA SER A 63 -9.05 8.67 -13.62
C SER A 63 -9.62 9.62 -12.56
N GLY A 64 -10.33 9.10 -11.56
CA GLY A 64 -10.98 9.89 -10.52
C GLY A 64 -12.38 10.38 -10.89
N GLN A 65 -12.84 10.14 -12.13
CA GLN A 65 -14.18 10.50 -12.59
C GLN A 65 -15.18 9.34 -12.49
N GLU A 66 -14.72 8.17 -12.07
CA GLU A 66 -15.53 6.98 -12.10
C GLU A 66 -16.47 6.85 -10.90
N ASP A 67 -17.39 5.89 -11.00
CA ASP A 67 -18.26 5.56 -9.88
C ASP A 67 -17.43 5.11 -8.65
N PRO A 68 -17.91 5.37 -7.43
CA PRO A 68 -17.16 5.02 -6.22
C PRO A 68 -16.94 3.52 -6.01
N LEU A 69 -17.76 2.64 -6.64
CA LEU A 69 -17.52 1.20 -6.61
C LEU A 69 -16.28 0.84 -7.43
N ARG A 70 -16.02 1.53 -8.55
CA ARG A 70 -14.79 1.41 -9.33
C ARG A 70 -13.58 1.84 -8.51
N ALA A 71 -13.68 2.88 -7.68
CA ALA A 71 -12.60 3.26 -6.76
C ALA A 71 -12.28 2.14 -5.75
N GLY A 72 -13.32 1.52 -5.16
CA GLY A 72 -13.15 0.37 -4.26
C GLY A 72 -12.59 -0.88 -4.93
N ARG A 73 -13.03 -1.18 -6.16
CA ARG A 73 -12.49 -2.27 -7.00
C ARG A 73 -11.02 -2.04 -7.32
N TRP A 74 -10.66 -0.82 -7.73
CA TRP A 74 -9.30 -0.46 -8.09
C TRP A 74 -8.31 -0.69 -6.94
N ILE A 75 -8.64 -0.27 -5.72
CA ILE A 75 -7.84 -0.59 -4.52
C ILE A 75 -7.72 -2.11 -4.27
N SER A 76 -8.78 -2.87 -4.54
CA SER A 76 -8.79 -4.33 -4.36
C SER A 76 -7.91 -5.03 -5.39
N ASP A 77 -7.93 -4.57 -6.64
CA ASP A 77 -7.10 -5.10 -7.72
C ASP A 77 -5.62 -4.79 -7.46
N LEU A 78 -5.30 -3.56 -7.02
CA LEU A 78 -3.93 -3.21 -6.60
C LEU A 78 -3.41 -4.10 -5.48
N LYS A 79 -4.22 -4.36 -4.45
CA LYS A 79 -3.80 -5.24 -3.33
C LYS A 79 -3.41 -6.63 -3.82
N LYS A 80 -4.21 -7.23 -4.71
CA LYS A 80 -3.92 -8.55 -5.29
C LYS A 80 -2.64 -8.52 -6.11
N THR A 81 -2.47 -7.51 -6.96
CA THR A 81 -1.25 -7.38 -7.76
C THR A 81 -0.03 -7.21 -6.86
N PHE A 82 -0.09 -6.35 -5.83
CA PHE A 82 1.01 -6.14 -4.89
C PHE A 82 1.40 -7.40 -4.12
N GLU A 83 0.42 -8.24 -3.77
CA GLU A 83 0.66 -9.52 -3.10
C GLU A 83 1.38 -10.50 -4.03
N ILE A 84 0.90 -10.67 -5.27
CA ILE A 84 1.54 -11.55 -6.28
C ILE A 84 2.94 -11.06 -6.67
N CYS A 85 3.12 -9.75 -6.69
CA CYS A 85 4.37 -9.10 -7.06
C CYS A 85 5.37 -8.99 -5.91
N GLU A 86 4.94 -9.25 -4.67
CA GLU A 86 5.73 -9.03 -3.45
C GLU A 86 6.27 -7.58 -3.35
N CYS A 87 5.42 -6.60 -3.70
CA CYS A 87 5.83 -5.19 -3.66
C CYS A 87 6.13 -4.74 -2.22
N SER A 88 7.22 -3.98 -2.04
CA SER A 88 7.52 -3.32 -0.77
C SER A 88 6.55 -2.18 -0.46
N GLU A 89 6.50 -1.74 0.80
CA GLU A 89 5.58 -0.66 1.20
C GLU A 89 5.78 0.63 0.40
N VAL A 90 7.04 0.98 0.11
CA VAL A 90 7.39 2.16 -0.71
C VAL A 90 6.90 1.97 -2.15
N GLN A 91 7.11 0.79 -2.73
CA GLN A 91 6.67 0.48 -4.09
C GLN A 91 5.15 0.52 -4.24
N LYS A 92 4.39 0.08 -3.23
CA LYS A 92 2.91 0.10 -3.29
C LYS A 92 2.39 1.51 -3.55
N VAL A 93 2.90 2.51 -2.83
CA VAL A 93 2.48 3.91 -3.01
C VAL A 93 2.98 4.46 -4.35
N LEU A 94 4.24 4.18 -4.70
CA LEU A 94 4.81 4.62 -5.96
C LEU A 94 4.01 4.09 -7.17
N TYR A 95 3.76 2.78 -7.22
CA TYR A 95 3.08 2.14 -8.34
C TYR A 95 1.60 2.50 -8.41
N ALA A 96 0.92 2.59 -7.26
CA ALA A 96 -0.46 3.08 -7.23
C ALA A 96 -0.55 4.52 -7.75
N SER A 97 0.38 5.39 -7.34
CA SER A 97 0.40 6.79 -7.80
C SER A 97 0.62 6.93 -9.29
N TYR A 98 1.44 6.05 -9.88
CA TYR A 98 1.67 6.04 -11.32
C TYR A 98 0.41 5.68 -12.11
N LEU A 99 -0.44 4.80 -11.57
CA LEU A 99 -1.68 4.37 -12.22
C LEU A 99 -2.83 5.37 -12.07
N LEU A 100 -2.63 6.49 -11.36
CA LEU A 100 -3.58 7.58 -11.33
C LEU A 100 -3.50 8.37 -12.64
N GLN A 101 -4.66 8.78 -13.15
CA GLN A 101 -4.81 9.59 -14.35
C GLN A 101 -5.79 10.75 -14.08
N GLY A 102 -5.78 11.77 -14.93
CA GLY A 102 -6.75 12.87 -14.89
C GLY A 102 -6.85 13.53 -13.51
N ASP A 103 -8.09 13.72 -13.04
CA ASP A 103 -8.41 14.32 -11.74
C ASP A 103 -7.75 13.59 -10.56
N ALA A 104 -7.55 12.28 -10.67
CA ALA A 104 -6.87 11.53 -9.62
C ALA A 104 -5.37 11.85 -9.55
N THR A 105 -4.72 12.12 -10.68
CA THR A 105 -3.33 12.60 -10.70
C THR A 105 -3.23 13.97 -10.05
N THR A 106 -4.06 14.92 -10.47
CA THR A 106 -4.06 16.29 -9.92
C THR A 106 -4.33 16.29 -8.41
N TRP A 107 -5.28 15.49 -7.94
CA TRP A 107 -5.53 15.31 -6.52
C TRP A 107 -4.30 14.76 -5.79
N TRP A 108 -3.64 13.74 -6.35
CA TRP A 108 -2.50 13.10 -5.70
C TRP A 108 -1.29 14.03 -5.63
N GLU A 109 -1.05 14.86 -6.64
CA GLU A 109 0.03 15.87 -6.63
C GLU A 109 -0.13 16.84 -5.46
N THR A 110 -1.31 17.45 -5.31
CA THR A 110 -1.59 18.34 -4.17
C THR A 110 -1.49 17.58 -2.84
N LYS A 111 -2.01 16.35 -2.78
CA LYS A 111 -2.02 15.57 -1.54
C LYS A 111 -0.62 15.11 -1.14
N ARG A 112 0.21 14.78 -2.12
CA ARG A 112 1.61 14.37 -1.96
C ARG A 112 2.41 15.46 -1.28
N GLU A 113 2.30 16.71 -1.73
CA GLU A 113 3.00 17.86 -1.12
C GLU A 113 2.63 18.03 0.35
N LEU A 114 1.34 17.95 0.67
CA LEU A 114 0.86 18.04 2.06
C LEU A 114 1.39 16.90 2.94
N LEU A 115 1.43 15.68 2.41
CA LEU A 115 1.95 14.52 3.13
C LEU A 115 3.46 14.58 3.33
N GLU A 116 4.20 15.10 2.35
CA GLU A 116 5.63 15.29 2.45
C GLU A 116 5.98 16.36 3.50
N MET A 117 5.20 17.44 3.59
CA MET A 117 5.34 18.42 4.67
C MET A 117 5.02 17.81 6.05
N GLU A 118 3.99 16.96 6.14
CA GLU A 118 3.58 16.31 7.40
C GLU A 118 4.59 15.27 7.90
N LEU A 119 5.19 14.50 6.98
CA LEU A 119 6.03 13.34 7.31
C LEU A 119 7.54 13.59 7.08
N GLY A 120 7.92 14.72 6.49
CA GLY A 120 9.28 15.08 6.13
C GLY A 120 9.82 14.39 4.86
N SER A 121 9.13 13.36 4.36
CA SER A 121 9.49 12.66 3.13
C SER A 121 8.30 11.92 2.54
N ILE A 122 8.14 11.97 1.21
CA ILE A 122 7.12 11.17 0.52
C ILE A 122 7.35 9.66 0.67
N ALA A 123 8.61 9.22 0.86
CA ALA A 123 8.93 7.80 1.06
C ALA A 123 8.39 7.25 2.40
N ALA A 124 8.07 8.13 3.35
CA ALA A 124 7.45 7.78 4.63
C ALA A 124 5.94 7.56 4.53
N VAL A 125 5.30 7.88 3.40
CA VAL A 125 3.88 7.60 3.20
C VAL A 125 3.68 6.08 3.06
N SER A 126 3.02 5.49 4.04
CA SER A 126 2.66 4.06 3.99
C SER A 126 1.49 3.79 3.04
N TRP A 127 1.38 2.56 2.55
CA TRP A 127 0.22 2.12 1.78
C TRP A 127 -1.10 2.31 2.53
N VAL A 128 -1.08 2.17 3.86
CA VAL A 128 -2.24 2.42 4.73
C VAL A 128 -2.66 3.89 4.68
N ARG A 129 -1.71 4.83 4.77
CA ARG A 129 -1.98 6.27 4.65
C ARG A 129 -2.53 6.60 3.26
N PHE A 130 -1.88 6.12 2.19
CA PHE A 130 -2.35 6.33 0.81
C PHE A 130 -3.82 5.89 0.65
N LYS A 131 -4.16 4.66 1.05
CA LYS A 131 -5.52 4.13 0.95
C LYS A 131 -6.53 4.97 1.73
N ARG A 132 -6.15 5.48 2.90
CA ARG A 132 -7.03 6.35 3.68
C ARG A 132 -7.35 7.62 2.90
N GLU A 133 -6.33 8.34 2.44
CA GLU A 133 -6.54 9.57 1.68
C GLU A 133 -7.31 9.34 0.39
N PHE A 134 -6.98 8.26 -0.34
CA PHE A 134 -7.67 7.87 -1.55
C PHE A 134 -9.16 7.58 -1.29
N ASN A 135 -9.48 6.78 -0.27
CA ASN A 135 -10.85 6.46 0.07
C ASN A 135 -11.61 7.70 0.54
N ASP A 136 -10.99 8.58 1.32
CA ASP A 136 -11.66 9.80 1.78
C ASP A 136 -12.04 10.71 0.61
N ARG A 137 -11.25 10.72 -0.47
CA ARG A 137 -11.55 11.49 -1.69
C ARG A 137 -12.55 10.80 -2.63
N PHE A 138 -12.31 9.54 -2.99
CA PHE A 138 -12.99 8.86 -4.10
C PHE A 138 -13.98 7.79 -3.64
N PHE A 139 -13.90 7.34 -2.38
CA PHE A 139 -14.84 6.38 -1.82
C PHE A 139 -15.24 6.70 -0.37
N PRO A 140 -15.85 7.89 -0.16
CA PRO A 140 -16.05 8.46 1.18
C PRO A 140 -16.96 7.60 2.04
N ASN A 141 -16.84 7.75 3.37
CA ASN A 141 -17.66 7.04 4.35
C ASN A 141 -19.17 7.18 4.11
N THR A 142 -19.62 8.34 3.62
CA THR A 142 -21.04 8.59 3.28
C THR A 142 -21.53 7.63 2.20
N MET A 143 -20.75 7.45 1.14
CA MET A 143 -21.04 6.52 0.05
C MET A 143 -20.98 5.08 0.53
N ARG A 144 -19.98 4.71 1.33
CA ARG A 144 -19.91 3.37 1.95
C ARG A 144 -21.14 3.05 2.80
N LYS A 145 -21.59 4.01 3.61
CA LYS A 145 -22.84 3.87 4.39
C LYS A 145 -24.07 3.75 3.49
N GLN A 146 -24.10 4.47 2.36
CA GLN A 146 -25.17 4.34 1.37
C GLN A 146 -25.20 2.93 0.76
N MET A 147 -24.05 2.36 0.39
CA MET A 147 -23.96 1.00 -0.14
C MET A 147 -24.44 -0.05 0.86
N VAL A 148 -24.12 0.10 2.15
CA VAL A 148 -24.65 -0.78 3.22
C VAL A 148 -26.17 -0.67 3.32
N ARG A 149 -26.73 0.54 3.23
CA ARG A 149 -28.19 0.73 3.23
C ARG A 149 -28.85 0.14 1.99
N GLU A 150 -28.24 0.31 0.82
CA GLU A 150 -28.72 -0.28 -0.42
C GLU A 150 -28.70 -1.80 -0.35
N PHE A 151 -27.64 -2.40 0.22
CA PHE A 151 -27.56 -3.83 0.46
C PHE A 151 -28.67 -4.32 1.41
N ASN A 152 -28.87 -3.62 2.52
CA ASN A 152 -29.87 -4.00 3.53
C ASN A 152 -31.30 -3.96 2.97
N ASN A 153 -31.56 -3.07 2.02
CA ASN A 153 -32.87 -2.91 1.38
C ASN A 153 -32.94 -3.60 0.01
N LEU A 154 -31.94 -4.42 -0.34
CA LEU A 154 -31.86 -5.04 -1.65
C LEU A 154 -32.93 -6.11 -1.80
N VAL A 155 -33.79 -5.93 -2.81
CA VAL A 155 -34.80 -6.90 -3.23
C VAL A 155 -34.63 -7.18 -4.72
N GLN A 156 -35.13 -8.32 -5.18
CA GLN A 156 -35.06 -8.73 -6.58
C GLN A 156 -35.76 -7.70 -7.48
N GLY A 157 -37.00 -7.31 -7.16
CA GLY A 157 -37.78 -6.38 -7.99
C GLY A 157 -37.80 -6.81 -9.46
N GLU A 158 -37.67 -5.87 -10.39
CA GLU A 158 -37.70 -6.20 -11.82
C GLU A 158 -36.43 -6.93 -12.33
N MET A 159 -35.46 -7.24 -11.48
CA MET A 159 -34.24 -7.96 -11.87
C MET A 159 -34.49 -9.45 -12.07
N THR A 160 -33.74 -10.05 -13.00
CA THR A 160 -33.58 -11.51 -13.03
C THR A 160 -32.87 -11.98 -11.75
N VAL A 161 -33.05 -13.25 -11.37
CA VAL A 161 -32.35 -13.83 -10.21
C VAL A 161 -30.84 -13.68 -10.35
N GLU A 162 -30.30 -13.83 -11.56
CA GLU A 162 -28.87 -13.67 -11.84
C GLU A 162 -28.39 -12.23 -11.64
N GLN A 163 -29.15 -11.24 -12.12
CA GLN A 163 -28.85 -9.82 -11.91
C GLN A 163 -28.90 -9.45 -10.43
N TYR A 164 -29.92 -9.94 -9.71
CA TYR A 164 -30.04 -9.77 -8.27
C TYR A 164 -28.85 -10.41 -7.52
N ALA A 165 -28.46 -11.64 -7.87
CA ALA A 165 -27.28 -12.31 -7.30
C ALA A 165 -25.99 -11.53 -7.54
N ARG A 166 -25.76 -11.04 -8.76
CA ARG A 166 -24.60 -10.19 -9.07
C ARG A 166 -24.58 -8.93 -8.20
N LYS A 167 -25.72 -8.25 -8.07
CA LYS A 167 -25.84 -7.04 -7.25
C LYS A 167 -25.68 -7.31 -5.76
N PHE A 168 -26.20 -8.44 -5.27
CA PHE A 168 -26.04 -8.90 -3.90
C PHE A 168 -24.56 -9.15 -3.57
N ILE A 169 -23.83 -9.85 -4.44
CA ILE A 169 -22.39 -10.10 -4.26
C ILE A 169 -21.58 -8.80 -4.31
N GLU A 170 -21.92 -7.87 -5.20
CA GLU A 170 -21.23 -6.59 -5.32
C GLU A 170 -21.38 -5.74 -4.06
N LEU A 171 -22.61 -5.55 -3.59
CA LEU A 171 -22.93 -4.71 -2.43
C LEU A 171 -22.57 -5.40 -1.10
N GLY A 172 -22.66 -6.73 -1.02
CA GLY A 172 -22.35 -7.51 0.18
C GLY A 172 -20.91 -7.34 0.68
N LYS A 173 -19.97 -6.98 -0.21
CA LYS A 173 -18.57 -6.66 0.14
C LYS A 173 -18.45 -5.47 1.09
N PHE A 174 -19.43 -4.56 1.11
CA PHE A 174 -19.44 -3.40 2.01
C PHE A 174 -20.20 -3.67 3.31
N ALA A 175 -21.00 -4.73 3.35
CA ALA A 175 -21.86 -5.11 4.46
C ALA A 175 -21.51 -6.50 5.00
N THR A 176 -20.22 -6.85 5.07
CA THR A 176 -19.78 -8.20 5.47
C THR A 176 -20.29 -8.62 6.85
N HIS A 177 -20.51 -7.65 7.76
CA HIS A 177 -21.12 -7.88 9.07
C HIS A 177 -22.58 -8.34 9.01
N LEU A 178 -23.33 -8.03 7.94
CA LEU A 178 -24.71 -8.49 7.72
C LEU A 178 -24.77 -9.89 7.09
N ILE A 179 -23.67 -10.38 6.53
CA ILE A 179 -23.58 -11.69 5.85
C ILE A 179 -22.38 -12.51 6.35
N ALA A 180 -22.13 -12.40 7.65
CA ALA A 180 -20.94 -12.95 8.30
C ALA A 180 -20.93 -14.49 8.30
N THR A 181 -22.09 -15.11 8.45
CA THR A 181 -22.27 -16.57 8.32
C THR A 181 -22.95 -16.90 7.00
N GLU A 182 -22.78 -18.15 6.55
CA GLU A 182 -23.48 -18.64 5.36
C GLU A 182 -25.00 -18.58 5.55
N GLU A 183 -25.49 -18.90 6.75
CA GLU A 183 -26.90 -18.81 7.12
C GLU A 183 -27.43 -17.37 7.02
N MET A 184 -26.70 -16.38 7.54
CA MET A 184 -27.07 -14.97 7.42
C MET A 184 -27.06 -14.52 5.96
N ARG A 185 -26.03 -14.91 5.21
CA ARG A 185 -25.90 -14.58 3.78
C ARG A 185 -27.07 -15.14 2.98
N PHE A 186 -27.36 -16.42 3.16
CA PHE A 186 -28.43 -17.11 2.47
C PHE A 186 -29.80 -16.57 2.88
N GLY A 187 -30.03 -16.36 4.18
CA GLY A 187 -31.26 -15.77 4.70
C GLY A 187 -31.54 -14.41 4.09
N GLN A 188 -30.57 -13.48 4.12
CA GLN A 188 -30.69 -12.17 3.51
C GLN A 188 -30.95 -12.26 2.00
N PHE A 189 -30.24 -13.14 1.29
CA PHE A 189 -30.43 -13.34 -0.15
C PHE A 189 -31.84 -13.85 -0.47
N GLN A 190 -32.29 -14.87 0.25
CA GLN A 190 -33.61 -15.49 0.07
C GLN A 190 -34.74 -14.52 0.42
N GLU A 191 -34.59 -13.69 1.45
CA GLU A 191 -35.60 -12.71 1.86
C GLU A 191 -35.91 -11.70 0.76
N GLY A 192 -34.90 -11.25 0.02
CA GLY A 192 -35.05 -10.33 -1.09
C GLY A 192 -35.56 -10.94 -2.39
N LEU A 193 -35.65 -12.28 -2.53
CA LEU A 193 -36.21 -12.92 -3.72
C LEU A 193 -37.72 -12.70 -3.86
N HIS A 194 -38.21 -12.76 -5.09
CA HIS A 194 -39.65 -12.80 -5.38
C HIS A 194 -40.35 -13.93 -4.63
N ARG A 195 -41.58 -13.66 -4.20
CA ARG A 195 -42.34 -14.56 -3.32
C ARG A 195 -42.45 -15.98 -3.88
N GLU A 196 -42.67 -16.11 -5.18
CA GLU A 196 -42.83 -17.37 -5.90
C GLU A 196 -41.51 -18.17 -5.91
N ILE A 197 -40.40 -17.50 -6.20
CA ILE A 197 -39.06 -18.10 -6.22
C ILE A 197 -38.61 -18.46 -4.81
N ARG A 198 -38.82 -17.55 -3.85
CA ARG A 198 -38.54 -17.75 -2.43
C ARG A 198 -39.25 -18.99 -1.87
N ARG A 199 -40.49 -19.24 -2.28
CA ARG A 199 -41.24 -20.45 -1.92
C ARG A 199 -40.61 -21.70 -2.50
N GLN A 200 -40.21 -21.68 -3.77
CA GLN A 200 -39.56 -22.81 -4.41
C GLN A 200 -38.21 -23.14 -3.75
N VAL A 201 -37.38 -22.14 -3.48
CA VAL A 201 -36.09 -22.28 -2.79
C VAL A 201 -36.29 -22.89 -1.39
N ALA A 202 -37.28 -22.43 -0.63
CA ALA A 202 -37.62 -22.98 0.68
C ALA A 202 -38.08 -24.44 0.60
N CYS A 203 -38.90 -24.78 -0.39
CA CYS A 203 -39.36 -26.16 -0.62
C CYS A 203 -38.23 -27.11 -1.02
N LEU A 204 -37.22 -26.61 -1.73
CA LEU A 204 -36.07 -27.40 -2.21
C LEU A 204 -34.97 -27.58 -1.15
N GLN A 205 -35.10 -27.01 0.05
CA GLN A 205 -34.10 -27.05 1.13
C GLN A 205 -32.69 -26.63 0.67
N ILE A 206 -32.62 -25.68 -0.26
CA ILE A 206 -31.34 -25.04 -0.57
C ILE A 206 -30.98 -24.22 0.68
N LEU A 207 -29.85 -24.51 1.31
CA LEU A 207 -29.40 -23.86 2.56
C LEU A 207 -28.08 -23.13 2.38
N THR A 208 -27.53 -23.14 1.15
CA THR A 208 -26.19 -22.66 0.85
C THR A 208 -26.21 -21.66 -0.28
N PHE A 209 -25.33 -20.66 -0.19
CA PHE A 209 -25.14 -19.64 -1.22
C PHE A 209 -23.89 -20.03 -2.02
N GLN A 210 -24.09 -20.77 -3.13
CA GLN A 210 -23.00 -21.20 -4.03
C GLN A 210 -22.64 -20.12 -5.05
#